data_AF-A0A3B8LMI8-F1
#
_entry.id   AF-A0A3B8LMI8-F1
#
_cell.length_a   1.000
_cell.length_b   1.000
_cell.length_c   1.000
_cell.angle_alpha   90.00
_cell.angle_beta   90.00
_cell.angle_gamma   90.00
#
_symmetry.space_group_name_H-M   'P 1'
#
loop_
_entity.id
_entity.type
_entity.pdbx_description
1 polymer ?
#
loop_
_entity_poly.entity_id
_entity_poly.type
_entity_poly.pdbx_seq_one_letter_code
_entity_poly.pdbx_strand_id
1 'polypeptide(L)'
;MRQNKWLCSFALVAALSMFAACDSVETPTDTDTSNTSKTGTTTPVSIEDNEKKPSFFPYNNPSVKEVPPKPFTNHWTPATAQKPKKAPLQVFLSRTARRMSLDKLKAFIPYLFGGITWTDSRNRNMFDQLSLTLGKADYIEVTKNNNEVTKLFMKLMDDMATNVCKKVIPADAKKAESARDFARFGSDVNKALRFIRLKFHGVFVASNSTAEIQQLRDLYNKVLAAAKKKGLNTAQATDKAWELVCIATITSPEFFIY
;
A
#
# COMPACT_ATOMS: atom_id res chain seq x y z
N MET A 1 -63.25 -21.60 22.17
CA MET A 1 -62.82 -21.56 23.59
C MET A 1 -61.55 -22.38 23.78
N ARG A 2 -60.38 -21.73 23.86
CA ARG A 2 -59.28 -22.02 24.80
C ARG A 2 -58.16 -21.00 24.53
N GLN A 3 -57.94 -20.15 25.51
CA GLN A 3 -56.88 -19.15 25.58
C GLN A 3 -55.63 -19.75 26.24
N ASN A 4 -54.45 -19.21 25.91
CA ASN A 4 -53.40 -18.71 26.82
C ASN A 4 -52.06 -18.66 26.05
N LYS A 5 -51.56 -17.48 25.63
CA LYS A 5 -50.85 -16.45 26.42
C LYS A 5 -49.54 -16.97 27.03
N TRP A 6 -48.41 -16.63 26.39
CA TRP A 6 -47.11 -16.46 27.05
C TRP A 6 -46.55 -15.09 26.65
N LEU A 7 -46.55 -14.19 27.62
CA LEU A 7 -45.88 -12.89 27.67
C LEU A 7 -45.17 -12.88 29.02
N CYS A 8 -43.87 -12.54 29.04
CA CYS A 8 -43.11 -11.88 30.11
C CYS A 8 -41.66 -11.76 29.62
N SER A 9 -41.16 -10.55 29.33
CA SER A 9 -40.56 -9.58 30.27
C SER A 9 -39.05 -9.85 30.47
N PHE A 10 -38.17 -9.04 29.90
CA PHE A 10 -37.53 -7.83 30.47
C PHE A 10 -36.43 -8.11 31.51
N ALA A 11 -35.17 -7.78 31.16
CA ALA A 11 -34.05 -7.25 31.97
C ALA A 11 -32.78 -7.42 31.11
N LEU A 12 -32.05 -6.43 30.59
CA LEU A 12 -31.47 -5.18 31.12
C LEU A 12 -30.55 -5.41 32.33
N VAL A 13 -29.27 -5.66 32.05
CA VAL A 13 -28.16 -5.39 32.99
C VAL A 13 -27.12 -4.58 32.22
N ALA A 14 -27.09 -3.30 32.54
CA ALA A 14 -25.95 -2.42 32.29
C ALA A 14 -24.92 -2.65 33.41
N ALA A 15 -23.65 -2.74 33.06
CA ALA A 15 -22.54 -2.63 34.01
C ALA A 15 -21.63 -1.49 33.54
N LEU A 16 -21.58 -0.46 34.39
CA LEU A 16 -20.78 0.76 34.28
C LEU A 16 -19.61 0.67 35.26
N SER A 17 -18.59 1.52 35.04
CA SER A 17 -17.56 2.00 35.99
C SER A 17 -16.36 1.08 36.24
N MET A 18 -15.14 1.54 36.56
CA MET A 18 -14.35 2.79 36.48
C MET A 18 -13.06 2.42 37.25
N PHE A 19 -11.86 2.70 36.73
CA PHE A 19 -10.64 2.99 37.51
C PHE A 19 -9.70 3.69 36.51
N ALA A 20 -9.49 5.01 36.59
CA ALA A 20 -8.66 5.77 37.54
C ALA A 20 -7.20 5.89 37.06
N ALA A 21 -6.75 7.15 37.08
CA ALA A 21 -5.51 7.69 36.56
C ALA A 21 -4.30 7.51 37.52
N CYS A 22 -3.10 7.60 36.94
CA CYS A 22 -1.79 8.04 37.46
C CYS A 22 -0.76 7.57 36.39
N ASP A 23 0.28 8.27 35.95
CA ASP A 23 0.99 9.44 36.45
C ASP A 23 1.69 10.16 35.28
N SER A 24 2.12 11.38 35.56
CA SER A 24 2.78 12.32 34.66
C SER A 24 4.31 12.16 34.63
N VAL A 25 4.97 12.81 33.64
CA VAL A 25 6.34 13.40 33.70
C VAL A 25 7.48 12.34 33.60
N GLU A 26 8.47 12.41 32.70
CA GLU A 26 9.44 13.47 32.41
C GLU A 26 9.87 13.52 30.93
N THR A 27 10.08 14.75 30.44
CA THR A 27 10.86 15.07 29.24
C THR A 27 12.28 15.49 29.64
N PRO A 28 13.34 14.97 29.02
CA PRO A 28 14.65 15.61 29.05
C PRO A 28 14.72 16.67 27.94
N THR A 29 14.76 17.92 28.35
CA THR A 29 15.36 19.03 27.62
C THR A 29 16.88 18.89 27.69
N ASP A 30 17.53 18.69 26.55
CA ASP A 30 18.94 19.04 26.40
C ASP A 30 19.05 20.20 25.40
N THR A 31 19.29 21.37 25.97
CA THR A 31 19.79 22.54 25.29
C THR A 31 21.29 22.50 25.45
N ASP A 32 22.04 22.38 24.36
CA ASP A 32 23.49 22.65 24.40
C ASP A 32 23.92 23.57 23.27
N THR A 33 24.05 24.82 23.66
CA THR A 33 25.20 25.71 23.50
C THR A 33 25.95 25.71 22.17
N SER A 34 25.79 26.86 21.50
CA SER A 34 26.67 27.48 20.52
C SER A 34 28.17 27.29 20.80
N ASN A 35 28.93 26.95 19.74
CA ASN A 35 30.34 27.33 19.64
C ASN A 35 30.62 27.92 18.25
N THR A 36 30.66 29.25 18.22
CA THR A 36 31.43 30.05 17.26
C THR A 36 32.92 29.83 17.49
N SER A 37 33.68 29.45 16.45
CA SER A 37 35.07 29.88 16.33
C SER A 37 35.62 29.78 14.91
N LYS A 38 36.00 30.96 14.40
CA LYS A 38 37.20 31.30 13.61
C LYS A 38 37.40 30.68 12.22
N THR A 39 37.16 31.57 11.26
CA THR A 39 37.93 31.86 10.05
C THR A 39 39.40 31.39 10.12
N GLY A 40 39.74 30.40 9.29
CA GLY A 40 41.09 30.08 8.88
C GLY A 40 41.17 30.26 7.37
N THR A 41 41.96 31.26 6.94
CA THR A 41 42.34 31.47 5.54
C THR A 41 43.31 30.37 5.13
N THR A 42 42.94 29.56 4.14
CA THR A 42 43.86 28.64 3.47
C THR A 42 43.82 28.87 1.97
N THR A 43 44.99 29.23 1.47
CA THR A 43 45.41 29.44 0.10
C THR A 43 45.00 28.27 -0.81
N PRO A 44 44.58 28.50 -2.07
CA PRO A 44 44.23 27.42 -2.98
C PRO A 44 45.48 26.66 -3.43
N VAL A 45 45.47 25.34 -3.23
CA VAL A 45 46.42 24.40 -3.83
C VAL A 45 45.97 24.14 -5.27
N SER A 46 46.80 24.51 -6.23
CA SER A 46 46.67 24.18 -7.64
C SER A 46 46.87 22.67 -7.81
N ILE A 47 45.80 21.93 -8.13
CA ILE A 47 45.90 20.55 -8.62
C ILE A 47 45.84 20.65 -10.14
N GLU A 48 46.89 20.18 -10.81
CA GLU A 48 46.95 20.04 -12.26
C GLU A 48 45.84 19.08 -12.74
N ASP A 49 44.89 19.62 -13.49
CA ASP A 49 43.87 18.85 -14.21
C ASP A 49 44.52 18.07 -15.35
N ASN A 50 44.85 16.80 -15.10
CA ASN A 50 45.10 15.83 -16.16
C ASN A 50 43.98 14.78 -16.16
N GLU A 51 42.73 15.25 -16.27
CA GLU A 51 41.57 14.37 -16.42
C GLU A 51 41.39 14.04 -17.91
N LYS A 52 41.92 12.88 -18.31
CA LYS A 52 41.57 12.22 -19.56
C LYS A 52 40.10 11.81 -19.50
N LYS A 53 39.23 12.72 -19.91
CA LYS A 53 37.78 12.56 -20.04
C LYS A 53 37.49 11.22 -20.75
N PRO A 54 36.89 10.21 -20.10
CA PRO A 54 36.48 9.00 -20.81
C PRO A 54 35.48 9.44 -21.89
N SER A 55 35.82 9.13 -23.14
CA SER A 55 35.00 9.42 -24.30
C SER A 55 33.65 8.74 -24.14
N PHE A 56 32.67 9.49 -23.67
CA PHE A 56 31.27 9.08 -23.65
C PHE A 56 30.86 8.85 -25.11
N PHE A 57 30.57 7.60 -25.44
CA PHE A 57 30.24 7.15 -26.80
C PHE A 57 29.20 8.07 -27.46
N PRO A 58 29.47 8.60 -28.67
CA PRO A 58 28.47 9.35 -29.41
C PRO A 58 27.53 8.35 -30.09
N TYR A 59 26.45 7.95 -29.43
CA TYR A 59 25.31 7.35 -30.14
C TYR A 59 24.42 8.46 -30.73
N ASN A 60 24.97 9.22 -31.68
CA ASN A 60 24.15 9.99 -32.62
C ASN A 60 23.64 9.02 -33.69
N ASN A 61 22.57 8.27 -33.38
CA ASN A 61 21.79 7.58 -34.41
C ASN A 61 20.53 8.42 -34.69
N PRO A 62 20.48 9.20 -35.79
CA PRO A 62 19.39 10.13 -36.10
C PRO A 62 18.05 9.47 -36.50
N SER A 63 17.85 8.17 -36.24
CA SER A 63 16.65 7.43 -36.68
C SER A 63 15.75 6.88 -35.57
N VAL A 64 16.09 7.06 -34.28
CA VAL A 64 15.23 6.59 -33.18
C VAL A 64 14.18 7.65 -32.87
N LYS A 65 12.98 7.48 -33.41
CA LYS A 65 11.81 8.22 -32.91
C LYS A 65 11.53 7.76 -31.49
N GLU A 66 11.86 8.60 -30.51
CA GLU A 66 11.44 8.43 -29.12
C GLU A 66 9.90 8.51 -29.07
N VAL A 67 9.25 7.34 -29.06
CA VAL A 67 7.84 7.25 -28.70
C VAL A 67 7.80 7.21 -27.17
N PRO A 68 7.16 8.18 -26.49
CA PRO A 68 7.04 8.12 -25.04
C PRO A 68 6.33 6.80 -24.67
N PRO A 69 6.82 6.08 -23.63
CA PRO A 69 6.16 4.87 -23.19
C PRO A 69 4.72 5.23 -22.82
N LYS A 70 3.76 4.42 -23.29
CA LYS A 70 2.38 4.54 -22.79
C LYS A 70 2.44 4.42 -21.27
N PRO A 71 1.80 5.33 -20.51
CA PRO A 71 1.73 5.19 -19.07
C PRO A 71 1.11 3.82 -18.76
N PHE A 72 1.64 3.14 -17.75
CA PHE A 72 1.09 1.86 -17.30
C PHE A 72 -0.29 2.12 -16.72
N THR A 73 -1.35 1.89 -17.51
CA THR A 73 -2.72 2.27 -17.12
C THR A 73 -3.37 1.26 -16.21
N ASN A 74 -3.11 -0.04 -16.40
CA ASN A 74 -3.50 -1.08 -15.45
C ASN A 74 -2.71 -2.40 -15.65
N HIS A 75 -2.65 -3.24 -14.60
CA HIS A 75 -2.30 -4.67 -14.70
C HIS A 75 -3.54 -5.59 -14.74
N TRP A 76 -4.73 -5.00 -14.58
CA TRP A 76 -6.01 -5.71 -14.52
C TRP A 76 -6.69 -5.86 -15.89
N THR A 77 -6.06 -5.48 -17.00
CA THR A 77 -6.52 -5.92 -18.33
C THR A 77 -5.63 -7.05 -18.80
N PRO A 78 -6.21 -8.16 -19.30
CA PRO A 78 -5.41 -9.22 -19.90
C PRO A 78 -4.60 -8.62 -21.05
N ALA A 79 -3.28 -8.62 -20.93
CA ALA A 79 -2.42 -8.27 -22.05
C ALA A 79 -2.69 -9.28 -23.17
N THR A 80 -3.24 -8.81 -24.29
CA THR A 80 -3.34 -9.66 -25.48
C THR A 80 -1.92 -9.91 -25.95
N ALA A 81 -1.47 -11.16 -25.95
CA ALA A 81 -0.15 -11.53 -26.43
C ALA A 81 -0.01 -11.03 -27.88
N GLN A 82 0.75 -9.95 -28.09
CA GLN A 82 1.07 -9.49 -29.42
C GLN A 82 1.98 -10.55 -30.04
N LYS A 83 1.60 -11.07 -31.22
CA LYS A 83 2.49 -11.93 -32.01
C LYS A 83 3.82 -11.20 -32.17
N PRO A 84 4.97 -11.85 -31.90
CA PRO A 84 6.26 -11.19 -32.00
C PRO A 84 6.44 -10.72 -33.45
N LYS A 85 6.31 -9.40 -33.67
CA LYS A 85 6.78 -8.81 -34.92
C LYS A 85 8.30 -8.94 -34.88
N LYS A 86 8.91 -9.40 -35.98
CA LYS A 86 10.35 -9.27 -36.24
C LYS A 86 10.69 -7.78 -36.41
N ALA A 87 10.54 -7.00 -35.35
CA ALA A 87 11.04 -5.65 -35.27
C ALA A 87 12.39 -5.70 -34.55
N PRO A 88 13.36 -4.86 -34.93
CA PRO A 88 14.59 -4.71 -34.15
C PRO A 88 14.21 -4.39 -32.70
N LEU A 89 14.89 -5.02 -31.74
CA LEU A 89 14.73 -4.76 -30.32
C LEU A 89 14.97 -3.26 -30.08
N GLN A 90 13.89 -2.50 -29.90
CA GLN A 90 14.01 -1.13 -29.43
C GLN A 90 14.38 -1.20 -27.95
N VAL A 91 15.66 -0.96 -27.64
CA VAL A 91 16.11 -0.77 -26.27
C VAL A 91 15.65 0.62 -25.86
N PHE A 92 14.47 0.70 -25.24
CA PHE A 92 14.05 1.91 -24.58
C PHE A 92 14.98 2.14 -23.39
N LEU A 93 15.71 3.27 -23.36
CA LEU A 93 16.32 3.79 -22.14
C LEU A 93 15.19 4.18 -21.17
N SER A 94 14.56 3.19 -20.58
CA SER A 94 13.53 3.37 -19.57
C SER A 94 14.19 3.42 -18.20
N ARG A 95 13.67 4.30 -17.32
CA ARG A 95 14.06 4.25 -15.91
C ARG A 95 13.67 2.88 -15.36
N THR A 96 14.60 2.22 -14.67
CA THR A 96 14.30 0.97 -13.97
C THR A 96 13.17 1.24 -12.97
N ALA A 97 12.11 0.43 -13.04
CA ALA A 97 11.01 0.49 -12.08
C ALA A 97 11.55 0.43 -10.65
N ARG A 98 11.19 1.42 -9.83
CA ARG A 98 11.57 1.46 -8.42
C ARG A 98 10.32 1.29 -7.58
N ARG A 99 10.47 0.63 -6.44
CA ARG A 99 9.40 0.62 -5.44
C ARG A 99 9.45 1.85 -4.54
N MET A 100 8.32 2.14 -3.93
CA MET A 100 8.16 3.08 -2.84
C MET A 100 9.14 2.75 -1.69
N SER A 101 9.71 3.77 -1.06
CA SER A 101 10.58 3.59 0.10
C SER A 101 9.78 3.08 1.30
N LEU A 102 10.46 2.41 2.21
CA LEU A 102 9.83 1.85 3.42
C LEU A 102 9.18 2.94 4.28
N ASP A 103 9.81 4.10 4.43
CA ASP A 103 9.27 5.18 5.26
C ASP A 103 7.95 5.73 4.67
N LYS A 104 7.86 5.85 3.33
CA LYS A 104 6.61 6.21 2.65
C LYS A 104 5.53 5.16 2.87
N LEU A 105 5.85 3.87 2.76
CA LEU A 105 4.89 2.80 2.99
C LEU A 105 4.39 2.79 4.44
N LYS A 106 5.31 2.95 5.40
CA LYS A 106 5.01 3.05 6.84
C LYS A 106 4.07 4.21 7.16
N ALA A 107 4.20 5.34 6.46
CA ALA A 107 3.31 6.48 6.61
C ALA A 107 1.95 6.28 5.90
N PHE A 108 1.96 5.71 4.69
CA PHE A 108 0.79 5.69 3.83
C PHE A 108 -0.25 4.64 4.25
N ILE A 109 0.18 3.45 4.71
CA ILE A 109 -0.72 2.38 5.15
C ILE A 109 -1.66 2.83 6.28
N PRO A 110 -1.17 3.32 7.44
CA PRO A 110 -2.07 3.77 8.50
C PRO A 110 -2.93 4.97 8.05
N TYR A 111 -2.41 5.86 7.20
CA TYR A 111 -3.20 6.97 6.66
C TYR A 111 -4.40 6.48 5.83
N LEU A 112 -4.21 5.46 4.99
CA LEU A 112 -5.29 4.92 4.16
C LEU A 112 -6.35 4.15 4.94
N PHE A 113 -5.97 3.56 6.08
CA PHE A 113 -6.76 2.59 6.84
C PHE A 113 -7.11 3.06 8.25
N GLY A 114 -7.19 4.38 8.46
CA GLY A 114 -7.67 4.95 9.74
C GLY A 114 -6.81 4.57 10.94
N GLY A 115 -5.49 4.48 10.77
CA GLY A 115 -4.50 4.15 11.80
C GLY A 115 -4.11 2.68 11.87
N ILE A 116 -4.80 1.77 11.16
CA ILE A 116 -4.45 0.35 11.16
C ILE A 116 -3.16 0.14 10.37
N THR A 117 -2.19 -0.55 10.99
CA THR A 117 -0.88 -0.83 10.39
C THR A 117 -0.47 -2.29 10.54
N TRP A 118 0.64 -2.65 9.91
CA TRP A 118 1.18 -4.00 9.95
C TRP A 118 1.88 -4.29 11.27
N THR A 119 1.29 -5.18 12.07
CA THR A 119 1.82 -5.59 13.38
C THR A 119 1.80 -7.09 13.58
N ASP A 120 2.74 -7.59 14.40
CA ASP A 120 2.76 -8.99 14.83
C ASP A 120 1.74 -9.29 15.94
N SER A 121 1.77 -10.53 16.46
CA SER A 121 0.91 -10.97 17.57
C SER A 121 1.19 -10.22 18.90
N ARG A 122 2.35 -9.56 19.02
CA ARG A 122 2.73 -8.74 20.18
C ARG A 122 2.52 -7.24 19.92
N ASN A 123 1.80 -6.90 18.85
CA ASN A 123 1.52 -5.54 18.41
C ASN A 123 2.77 -4.70 18.09
N ARG A 124 3.90 -5.33 17.74
CA ARG A 124 5.11 -4.62 17.30
C ARG A 124 4.97 -4.22 15.84
N ASN A 125 5.47 -3.03 15.48
CA ASN A 125 5.43 -2.54 14.11
C ASN A 125 6.38 -3.34 13.21
N MET A 126 5.82 -4.07 12.25
CA MET A 126 6.60 -4.98 11.41
C MET A 126 7.45 -4.26 10.37
N PHE A 127 7.12 -3.01 10.02
CA PHE A 127 8.00 -2.19 9.19
C PHE A 127 9.33 -1.90 9.88
N ASP A 128 9.31 -1.73 11.21
CA ASP A 128 10.53 -1.47 11.99
C ASP A 128 11.32 -2.76 12.22
N GLN A 129 10.63 -3.86 12.56
CA GLN A 129 11.26 -5.16 12.80
C GLN A 129 11.95 -5.73 11.56
N LEU A 130 11.41 -5.47 10.37
CA LEU A 130 11.92 -5.99 9.10
C LEU A 130 12.61 -4.92 8.26
N SER A 131 12.98 -3.79 8.85
CA SER A 131 13.43 -2.62 8.10
C SER A 131 14.64 -2.90 7.20
N LEU A 132 15.65 -3.61 7.72
CA LEU A 132 16.82 -4.05 6.95
C LEU A 132 16.44 -4.99 5.80
N THR A 133 15.58 -5.98 6.07
CA THR A 133 15.09 -6.93 5.06
C THR A 133 14.24 -6.25 3.99
N LEU A 134 13.53 -5.19 4.36
CA LEU A 134 12.75 -4.32 3.49
C LEU A 134 13.61 -3.25 2.80
N GLY A 135 14.93 -3.39 2.82
CA GLY A 135 15.88 -2.59 2.05
C GLY A 135 16.14 -1.19 2.62
N LYS A 136 15.90 -0.96 3.92
CA LYS A 136 16.36 0.24 4.61
C LYS A 136 17.87 0.16 4.84
N ALA A 137 18.57 1.25 4.57
CA ALA A 137 19.98 1.42 4.87
C ALA A 137 20.24 1.37 6.39
N ASP A 138 21.29 0.68 6.80
CA ASP A 138 21.79 0.70 8.19
C ASP A 138 22.79 1.82 8.46
N TYR A 139 23.34 2.44 7.39
CA TYR A 139 24.38 3.47 7.45
C TYR A 139 25.69 3.04 8.13
N ILE A 140 25.86 1.73 8.37
CA ILE A 140 27.12 1.13 8.86
C ILE A 140 27.81 0.43 7.69
N GLU A 141 27.09 -0.46 7.00
CA GLU A 141 27.58 -1.23 5.86
C GLU A 141 26.90 -0.80 4.54
N VAL A 142 25.62 -0.41 4.62
CA VAL A 142 24.81 -0.01 3.47
C VAL A 142 24.30 1.41 3.67
N THR A 143 24.79 2.33 2.84
CA THR A 143 24.45 3.77 2.91
C THR A 143 23.27 4.19 2.04
N LYS A 144 22.75 3.27 1.20
CA LYS A 144 21.64 3.56 0.26
C LYS A 144 20.49 2.58 0.47
N ASN A 145 19.27 3.11 0.55
CA ASN A 145 18.07 2.30 0.55
C ASN A 145 17.95 1.49 -0.75
N ASN A 146 17.73 0.19 -0.63
CA ASN A 146 17.49 -0.67 -1.77
C ASN A 146 16.02 -0.60 -2.18
N ASN A 147 15.69 0.25 -3.16
CA ASN A 147 14.35 0.38 -3.72
C ASN A 147 14.09 -0.53 -4.94
N GLU A 148 14.80 -1.65 -5.05
CA GLU A 148 14.52 -2.64 -6.09
C GLU A 148 13.32 -3.50 -5.73
N VAL A 149 12.61 -3.94 -6.78
CA VAL A 149 11.46 -4.85 -6.65
C VAL A 149 11.99 -6.28 -6.52
N THR A 150 12.38 -6.65 -5.30
CA THR A 150 12.88 -8.01 -5.02
C THR A 150 11.72 -8.97 -4.74
N LYS A 151 11.93 -10.26 -5.00
CA LYS A 151 10.95 -11.31 -4.66
C LYS A 151 10.60 -11.32 -3.17
N LEU A 152 11.60 -11.06 -2.34
CA LEU A 152 11.43 -10.98 -0.89
C LEU A 152 10.52 -9.81 -0.51
N PHE A 153 10.71 -8.63 -1.12
CA PHE A 153 9.81 -7.50 -0.90
C PHE A 153 8.37 -7.84 -1.31
N MET A 154 8.15 -8.48 -2.45
CA MET A 154 6.80 -8.91 -2.88
C MET A 154 6.13 -9.85 -1.87
N LYS A 155 6.87 -10.82 -1.35
CA LYS A 155 6.37 -11.72 -0.30
C LYS A 155 5.97 -10.97 0.98
N LEU A 156 6.78 -10.00 1.40
CA LEU A 156 6.50 -9.19 2.58
C LEU A 156 5.30 -8.24 2.36
N MET A 157 5.11 -7.74 1.14
CA MET A 157 3.91 -6.98 0.77
C MET A 157 2.64 -7.84 0.85
N ASP A 158 2.69 -9.10 0.42
CA ASP A 158 1.57 -10.04 0.57
C ASP A 158 1.23 -10.32 2.04
N ASP A 159 2.25 -10.50 2.89
CA ASP A 159 2.07 -10.72 4.34
C ASP A 159 1.50 -9.49 5.04
N MET A 160 2.03 -8.32 4.72
CA MET A 160 1.53 -7.03 5.19
C MET A 160 0.08 -6.82 4.77
N ALA A 161 -0.24 -6.99 3.48
CA ALA A 161 -1.59 -6.82 2.96
C ALA A 161 -2.57 -7.78 3.64
N THR A 162 -2.18 -9.05 3.81
CA THR A 162 -2.99 -10.03 4.53
C THR A 162 -3.23 -9.62 5.98
N ASN A 163 -2.22 -9.14 6.70
CA ASN A 163 -2.34 -8.71 8.10
C ASN A 163 -3.24 -7.49 8.25
N VAL A 164 -3.02 -6.46 7.43
CA VAL A 164 -3.76 -5.20 7.47
C VAL A 164 -5.21 -5.43 7.04
N CYS A 165 -5.46 -6.07 5.90
CA CYS A 165 -6.82 -6.27 5.40
C CYS A 165 -7.69 -7.14 6.33
N LYS A 166 -7.09 -8.13 7.01
CA LYS A 166 -7.81 -8.92 8.04
C LYS A 166 -8.27 -8.09 9.24
N LYS A 167 -7.59 -6.98 9.54
CA LYS A 167 -7.97 -6.05 10.62
C LYS A 167 -8.95 -4.98 10.11
N VAL A 168 -8.69 -4.45 8.91
CA VAL A 168 -9.46 -3.35 8.31
C VAL A 168 -10.89 -3.75 8.03
N ILE A 169 -11.14 -4.88 7.37
CA ILE A 169 -12.50 -5.20 6.92
C ILE A 169 -13.48 -5.38 8.09
N PRO A 170 -13.14 -6.12 9.18
CA PRO A 170 -14.01 -6.17 10.35
C PRO A 170 -14.17 -4.82 11.06
N ALA A 171 -13.14 -3.95 11.02
CA ALA A 171 -13.24 -2.60 11.59
C ALA A 171 -14.17 -1.70 10.75
N ASP A 172 -14.09 -1.78 9.43
CA ASP A 172 -14.97 -1.09 8.48
C ASP A 172 -16.43 -1.57 8.61
N ALA A 173 -16.65 -2.87 8.81
CA ALA A 173 -18.00 -3.42 8.96
C ALA A 173 -18.75 -2.81 10.15
N LYS A 174 -18.04 -2.36 11.19
CA LYS A 174 -18.60 -1.69 12.37
C LYS A 174 -18.93 -0.20 12.14
N LYS A 175 -18.42 0.40 11.07
CA LYS A 175 -18.66 1.79 10.70
C LYS A 175 -19.89 1.91 9.79
N ALA A 176 -20.53 3.08 9.82
CA ALA A 176 -21.51 3.45 8.81
C ALA A 176 -20.86 3.40 7.41
N GLU A 177 -21.61 2.99 6.40
CA GLU A 177 -21.07 2.71 5.06
C GLU A 177 -20.35 3.90 4.41
N SER A 178 -20.80 5.13 4.69
CA SER A 178 -20.18 6.36 4.21
C SER A 178 -18.86 6.71 4.90
N ALA A 179 -18.59 6.13 6.08
CA ALA A 179 -17.42 6.37 6.92
C ALA A 179 -16.40 5.21 6.90
N ARG A 180 -16.63 4.19 6.06
CA ARG A 180 -15.70 3.07 5.86
C ARG A 180 -14.44 3.53 5.12
N ASP A 181 -13.29 3.01 5.52
CA ASP A 181 -12.00 3.38 4.94
C ASP A 181 -11.75 2.67 3.61
N PHE A 182 -12.14 1.40 3.50
CA PHE A 182 -11.93 0.58 2.31
C PHE A 182 -13.23 0.32 1.55
N ALA A 183 -14.18 -0.40 2.15
CA ALA A 183 -15.42 -0.84 1.49
C ALA A 183 -16.53 0.23 1.56
N ARG A 184 -16.17 1.49 1.30
CA ARG A 184 -17.13 2.60 1.20
C ARG A 184 -18.06 2.33 0.03
N PHE A 185 -19.36 2.54 0.22
CA PHE A 185 -20.40 2.17 -0.75
C PHE A 185 -20.56 0.65 -0.97
N GLY A 186 -20.20 -0.19 0.00
CA GLY A 186 -20.26 -1.65 -0.12
C GLY A 186 -21.62 -2.24 -0.52
N SER A 187 -22.73 -1.49 -0.40
CA SER A 187 -24.04 -1.86 -0.96
C SER A 187 -24.07 -1.86 -2.51
N ASP A 188 -23.33 -0.95 -3.14
CA ASP A 188 -23.04 -0.91 -4.58
C ASP A 188 -21.56 -1.23 -4.81
N VAL A 189 -21.29 -2.52 -5.03
CA VAL A 189 -19.93 -3.03 -5.23
C VAL A 189 -19.20 -2.31 -6.37
N ASN A 190 -19.89 -1.95 -7.46
CA ASN A 190 -19.21 -1.28 -8.57
C ASN A 190 -18.80 0.14 -8.17
N LYS A 191 -19.66 0.88 -7.46
CA LYS A 191 -19.30 2.20 -6.92
C LYS A 191 -18.16 2.12 -5.90
N ALA A 192 -18.19 1.12 -5.01
CA ALA A 192 -17.12 0.85 -4.07
C ALA A 192 -15.78 0.56 -4.76
N LEU A 193 -15.78 -0.29 -5.79
CA LEU A 193 -14.56 -0.61 -6.54
C LEU A 193 -13.99 0.61 -7.27
N ARG A 194 -14.83 1.49 -7.82
CA ARG A 194 -14.36 2.76 -8.41
C ARG A 194 -13.74 3.68 -7.38
N PHE A 195 -14.35 3.78 -6.19
CA PHE A 195 -13.78 4.52 -5.07
C PHE A 195 -12.41 3.96 -4.66
N ILE A 196 -12.28 2.63 -4.58
CA ILE A 196 -11.02 1.96 -4.25
C ILE A 196 -9.95 2.25 -5.31
N ARG A 197 -10.25 2.11 -6.61
CA ARG A 197 -9.31 2.42 -7.70
C ARG A 197 -8.82 3.87 -7.63
N LEU A 198 -9.71 4.81 -7.36
CA LEU A 198 -9.34 6.21 -7.23
C LEU A 198 -8.50 6.46 -5.98
N LYS A 199 -8.89 5.91 -4.82
CA LYS A 199 -8.21 6.13 -3.54
C LYS A 199 -6.82 5.49 -3.48
N PHE A 200 -6.65 4.28 -4.00
CA PHE A 200 -5.42 3.50 -3.85
C PHE A 200 -4.47 3.62 -5.04
N HIS A 201 -5.00 3.78 -6.25
CA HIS A 201 -4.20 3.77 -7.48
C HIS A 201 -4.25 5.10 -8.24
N GLY A 202 -5.05 6.07 -7.77
CA GLY A 202 -5.23 7.33 -8.48
C GLY A 202 -5.94 7.19 -9.83
N VAL A 203 -6.57 6.04 -10.11
CA VAL A 203 -7.20 5.76 -11.40
C VAL A 203 -8.68 6.08 -11.32
N PHE A 204 -9.10 7.09 -12.08
CA PHE A 204 -10.52 7.41 -12.25
C PHE A 204 -11.19 6.46 -13.24
N VAL A 205 -12.33 5.91 -12.84
CA VAL A 205 -13.16 5.04 -13.67
C VAL A 205 -14.55 5.65 -13.80
N ALA A 206 -14.98 5.91 -15.03
CA ALA A 206 -16.28 6.50 -15.30
C ALA A 206 -17.44 5.63 -14.76
N SER A 207 -18.53 6.27 -14.36
CA SER A 207 -19.70 5.60 -13.77
C SER A 207 -20.40 4.62 -14.72
N ASN A 208 -20.32 4.88 -16.02
CA ASN A 208 -20.89 4.04 -17.08
C ASN A 208 -19.91 2.95 -17.59
N SER A 209 -18.71 2.84 -17.02
CA SER A 209 -17.70 1.86 -17.44
C SER A 209 -17.35 0.88 -16.32
N THR A 210 -17.00 -0.35 -16.70
CA THR A 210 -16.48 -1.39 -15.81
C THR A 210 -15.12 -1.93 -16.22
N ALA A 211 -14.53 -1.45 -17.33
CA ALA A 211 -13.31 -2.02 -17.92
C ALA A 211 -12.14 -2.12 -16.92
N GLU A 212 -11.98 -1.10 -16.07
CA GLU A 212 -10.89 -0.99 -15.09
C GLU A 212 -11.20 -1.63 -13.72
N ILE A 213 -12.42 -2.16 -13.53
CA ILE A 213 -12.85 -2.78 -12.27
C ILE A 213 -13.35 -4.22 -12.44
N GLN A 214 -13.45 -4.71 -13.68
CA GLN A 214 -14.09 -5.99 -13.98
C GLN A 214 -13.39 -7.16 -13.27
N GLN A 215 -12.06 -7.21 -13.27
CA GLN A 215 -11.32 -8.28 -12.60
C GLN A 215 -11.51 -8.28 -11.08
N LEU A 216 -11.53 -7.09 -10.46
CA LEU A 216 -11.82 -6.95 -9.03
C LEU A 216 -13.28 -7.35 -8.72
N ARG A 217 -14.22 -7.02 -9.61
CA ARG A 217 -15.62 -7.43 -9.51
C ARG A 217 -15.78 -8.95 -9.61
N ASP A 218 -15.06 -9.57 -10.53
CA ASP A 218 -15.06 -11.03 -10.69
C ASP A 218 -14.43 -11.72 -9.49
N LEU A 219 -13.31 -11.19 -8.96
CA LEU A 219 -12.70 -11.67 -7.73
C LEU A 219 -13.69 -11.62 -6.57
N TYR A 220 -14.33 -10.47 -6.35
CA TYR A 220 -15.35 -10.31 -5.31
C TYR A 220 -16.46 -11.37 -5.43
N ASN A 221 -17.03 -11.52 -6.63
CA ASN A 221 -18.11 -12.47 -6.87
C ASN A 221 -17.68 -13.92 -6.63
N LYS A 222 -16.48 -14.30 -7.11
CA LYS A 222 -15.93 -15.65 -6.92
C LYS A 222 -15.70 -15.97 -5.45
N VAL A 223 -15.10 -15.05 -4.69
CA VAL A 223 -14.83 -15.25 -3.26
C VAL A 223 -16.13 -15.29 -2.48
N LEU A 224 -17.08 -14.39 -2.76
CA LEU A 224 -18.40 -14.39 -2.12
C LEU A 224 -19.13 -15.72 -2.34
N ALA A 225 -19.16 -16.22 -3.57
CA ALA A 225 -19.79 -17.50 -3.90
C ALA A 225 -19.07 -18.68 -3.21
N ALA A 226 -17.74 -18.69 -3.22
CA ALA A 226 -16.95 -19.74 -2.57
C ALA A 226 -17.14 -19.74 -1.04
N ALA A 227 -17.20 -18.57 -0.41
CA ALA A 227 -17.43 -18.41 1.02
C ALA A 227 -18.82 -18.93 1.43
N LYS A 228 -19.87 -18.57 0.67
CA LYS A 228 -21.23 -19.08 0.90
C LYS A 228 -21.30 -20.61 0.76
N LYS A 229 -20.63 -21.18 -0.24
CA LYS A 229 -20.54 -22.65 -0.42
C LYS A 229 -19.86 -23.35 0.76
N LYS A 230 -18.99 -22.66 1.50
CA LYS A 230 -18.36 -23.16 2.73
C LYS A 230 -19.22 -22.98 3.99
N GLY A 231 -20.47 -22.52 3.85
CA GLY A 231 -21.40 -22.36 4.97
C GLY A 231 -21.26 -21.05 5.76
N LEU A 232 -20.48 -20.08 5.27
CA LEU A 232 -20.43 -18.75 5.89
C LEU A 232 -21.76 -18.03 5.69
N ASN A 233 -22.22 -17.31 6.71
CA ASN A 233 -23.39 -16.45 6.57
C ASN A 233 -23.11 -15.27 5.62
N THR A 234 -24.15 -14.55 5.21
CA THR A 234 -24.02 -13.47 4.22
C THR A 234 -23.02 -12.39 4.64
N ALA A 235 -23.00 -11.99 5.91
CA ALA A 235 -22.08 -10.97 6.40
C ALA A 235 -20.63 -11.45 6.35
N GLN A 236 -20.35 -12.65 6.89
CA GLN A 236 -19.02 -13.26 6.88
C GLN A 236 -18.51 -13.49 5.45
N ALA A 237 -19.37 -13.92 4.54
CA ALA A 237 -19.01 -14.14 3.14
C ALA A 237 -18.68 -12.82 2.44
N THR A 238 -19.42 -11.75 2.73
CA THR A 238 -19.15 -10.39 2.24
C THR A 238 -17.84 -9.85 2.78
N ASP A 239 -17.57 -10.00 4.08
CA ASP A 239 -16.31 -9.58 4.69
C ASP A 239 -15.14 -10.33 4.05
N LYS A 240 -15.28 -11.64 3.80
CA LYS A 240 -14.22 -12.40 3.14
C LYS A 240 -13.98 -11.94 1.70
N ALA A 241 -15.03 -11.59 0.97
CA ALA A 241 -14.90 -11.05 -0.39
C ALA A 241 -14.16 -9.70 -0.38
N TRP A 242 -14.50 -8.79 0.54
CA TRP A 242 -13.81 -7.52 0.68
C TRP A 242 -12.37 -7.65 1.17
N GLU A 243 -12.07 -8.62 2.04
CA GLU A 243 -10.71 -8.92 2.51
C GLU A 243 -9.80 -9.25 1.32
N LEU A 244 -10.26 -10.11 0.41
CA LEU A 244 -9.47 -10.51 -0.75
C LEU A 244 -9.35 -9.39 -1.79
N VAL A 245 -10.38 -8.57 -1.97
CA VAL A 245 -10.29 -7.35 -2.81
C VAL A 245 -9.28 -6.37 -2.22
N CYS A 246 -9.26 -6.19 -0.89
CA CYS A 246 -8.28 -5.37 -0.19
C CYS A 246 -6.86 -5.86 -0.42
N ILE A 247 -6.62 -7.17 -0.25
CA ILE A 247 -5.30 -7.76 -0.49
C ILE A 247 -4.88 -7.50 -1.94
N ALA A 248 -5.73 -7.84 -2.91
CA ALA A 248 -5.47 -7.65 -4.33
C ALA A 248 -5.19 -6.17 -4.71
N THR A 249 -5.85 -5.23 -4.04
CA THR A 249 -5.67 -3.79 -4.27
C THR A 249 -4.31 -3.31 -3.76
N ILE A 250 -3.83 -3.79 -2.62
CA ILE A 250 -2.56 -3.33 -2.03
C ILE A 250 -1.37 -4.03 -2.69
N THR A 251 -1.52 -5.29 -3.10
CA THR A 251 -0.46 -6.08 -3.72
C THR A 251 -0.31 -5.83 -5.22
N SER A 252 -1.19 -5.00 -5.80
CA SER A 252 -1.02 -4.53 -7.17
C SER A 252 0.29 -3.75 -7.36
N PRO A 253 1.01 -3.96 -8.47
CA PRO A 253 2.18 -3.16 -8.82
C PRO A 253 1.94 -1.64 -8.81
N GLU A 254 0.74 -1.20 -9.23
CA GLU A 254 0.33 0.21 -9.27
C GLU A 254 0.33 0.90 -7.91
N PHE A 255 0.28 0.14 -6.81
CA PHE A 255 0.26 0.70 -5.47
C PHE A 255 1.65 1.13 -4.99
N PHE A 256 2.70 0.39 -5.38
CA PHE A 256 4.04 0.56 -4.80
C PHE A 256 5.16 0.75 -5.82
N ILE A 257 4.92 0.64 -7.14
CA ILE A 257 5.94 0.84 -8.18
C ILE A 257 5.76 2.20 -8.87
N TYR A 258 6.88 2.88 -9.15
CA TYR A 258 6.96 4.10 -9.96
C TYR A 258 8.17 4.09 -10.92
#